data_AF-G0N3P2-F1
#
_entry.id   AF-G0N3P2-F1
#
_cell.length_a   1.000
_cell.length_b   1.000
_cell.length_c   1.000
_cell.angle_alpha   90.00
_cell.angle_beta   90.00
_cell.angle_gamma   90.00
#
_symmetry.space_group_name_H-M   'P 1'
#
loop_
_entity.id
_entity.type
_entity.pdbx_description
1 polymer ?
#
loop_
_entity_poly.entity_id
_entity_poly.type
_entity_poly.pdbx_seq_one_letter_code
_entity_poly.pdbx_strand_id
1 'polypeptide(L)'
;MSSLALVPFTFPVLKLPFVALQVVADCLNPFEIYHFSRISKKTNKLAKVFSRTAVRIYLSSPFFVCIRFNWKENWSFKPTIEPGPDSYTVYSDIKEPTRSHRAYRFFSKQPASEVSKVVEWVMDVFKNSSVYLNFNTRSSRQDLISYFNWSMVTPSEVPFVSLHCDHGTDIQFFLENYKRPTEKLSLTINPENIVNIAQFLREERLELPNHLEINLFKKVKICNNKRVGLNLYNVFSCPTIDSIESKLTNQELNTLLKNWQLGLTNPNWKSLCFTIFGRVNLKDVLDGITATYRDPRTVKRQINVDKESCWIFGGIDIQKHDGTATATIQWMKYKVENEDSEVPNKLILEYERNRESGEVQHIVEQQDGIMEPLFVLETFSMYIW
;
A
#
# COMPACT_ATOMS: atom_id res chain seq x y z
N MET A 1 -61.94 -1.18 -38.32
CA MET A 1 -60.94 -0.25 -37.75
C MET A 1 -59.63 -1.01 -37.63
N SER A 2 -58.63 -0.68 -38.46
CA SER A 2 -57.33 -1.35 -38.48
C SER A 2 -56.45 -0.77 -37.37
N SER A 3 -55.91 -1.64 -36.52
CA SER A 3 -54.91 -1.31 -35.51
C SER A 3 -53.59 -0.97 -36.22
N LEU A 4 -53.28 0.33 -36.31
CA LEU A 4 -51.95 0.83 -36.67
C LEU A 4 -51.01 0.48 -35.52
N ALA A 5 -50.33 -0.66 -35.63
CA ALA A 5 -49.18 -0.97 -34.80
C ALA A 5 -48.10 0.10 -35.06
N LEU A 6 -47.89 0.98 -34.08
CA LEU A 6 -46.75 1.89 -34.04
C LEU A 6 -45.47 1.06 -34.02
N VAL A 7 -44.85 0.88 -35.19
CA VAL A 7 -43.49 0.34 -35.27
C VAL A 7 -42.57 1.40 -34.62
N PRO A 8 -41.83 1.06 -33.55
CA PRO A 8 -40.94 2.04 -32.91
C PRO A 8 -39.89 2.50 -33.93
N PHE A 9 -39.84 3.81 -34.16
CA PHE A 9 -38.82 4.43 -35.00
C PHE A 9 -37.44 4.16 -34.37
N THR A 10 -36.60 3.39 -35.06
CA THR A 10 -35.24 3.08 -34.61
C THR A 10 -34.24 4.00 -35.31
N PHE A 11 -33.54 4.81 -34.52
CA PHE A 11 -32.48 5.68 -35.03
C PHE A 11 -31.15 4.90 -35.13
N PRO A 12 -30.56 4.74 -36.32
CA PRO A 12 -29.41 3.85 -36.52
C PRO A 12 -28.10 4.55 -36.13
N VAL A 13 -27.84 4.69 -34.82
CA VAL A 13 -26.66 5.38 -34.26
C VAL A 13 -25.36 4.98 -34.97
N LEU A 14 -25.14 3.68 -35.23
CA LEU A 14 -23.90 3.17 -35.86
C LEU A 14 -23.73 3.50 -37.36
N LYS A 15 -24.72 4.15 -37.98
CA LYS A 15 -24.64 4.68 -39.36
C LYS A 15 -24.28 6.17 -39.39
N LEU A 16 -24.20 6.82 -38.25
CA LEU A 16 -23.78 8.21 -38.17
C LEU A 16 -22.33 8.40 -38.66
N PRO A 17 -22.00 9.58 -39.24
CA PRO A 17 -20.61 9.96 -39.46
C PRO A 17 -19.81 9.91 -38.17
N PHE A 18 -18.51 9.59 -38.29
CA PHE A 18 -17.64 9.40 -37.13
C PHE A 18 -17.63 10.60 -36.17
N VAL A 19 -17.65 11.83 -36.69
CA VAL A 19 -17.71 13.05 -35.88
C VAL A 19 -18.98 13.12 -35.02
N ALA A 20 -20.13 12.75 -35.58
CA ALA A 20 -21.38 12.70 -34.82
C ALA A 20 -21.38 11.56 -33.79
N LEU A 21 -20.77 10.42 -34.11
CA LEU A 21 -20.56 9.34 -33.15
C LEU A 21 -19.66 9.77 -31.98
N GLN A 22 -18.62 10.55 -32.26
CA GLN A 22 -17.72 11.07 -31.22
C GLN A 22 -18.49 11.98 -30.25
N VAL A 23 -19.31 12.90 -30.75
CA VAL A 23 -20.14 13.77 -29.89
C VAL A 23 -21.08 12.95 -29.00
N VAL A 24 -21.72 11.91 -29.53
CA VAL A 24 -22.54 11.00 -28.72
C VAL A 24 -21.69 10.28 -27.67
N ALA A 25 -20.50 9.82 -28.06
CA ALA A 25 -19.62 9.07 -27.18
C ALA A 25 -19.04 9.93 -26.05
N ASP A 26 -18.79 11.22 -26.28
CA ASP A 26 -18.32 12.17 -25.28
C ASP A 26 -19.35 12.41 -24.16
N CYS A 27 -20.62 12.12 -24.43
CA CYS A 27 -21.69 12.15 -23.42
C CYS A 27 -21.81 10.83 -22.63
N LEU A 28 -21.14 9.75 -23.05
CA LEU A 28 -21.25 8.45 -22.38
C LEU A 28 -20.34 8.38 -21.17
N ASN A 29 -20.90 7.87 -20.08
CA ASN A 29 -20.13 7.54 -18.90
C ASN A 29 -19.44 6.16 -19.02
N PRO A 30 -18.47 5.83 -18.15
CA PRO A 30 -17.75 4.55 -18.22
C PRO A 30 -18.62 3.29 -18.16
N PHE A 31 -19.76 3.30 -17.46
CA PHE A 31 -20.67 2.16 -17.48
C PHE A 31 -21.38 2.03 -18.83
N GLU A 32 -21.82 3.15 -19.41
CA GLU A 32 -22.44 3.16 -20.74
C GLU A 32 -21.44 2.74 -21.82
N ILE A 33 -20.18 3.19 -21.75
CA ILE A 33 -19.11 2.73 -22.65
C ILE A 33 -18.87 1.23 -22.48
N TYR A 34 -18.84 0.72 -21.24
CA TYR A 34 -18.75 -0.71 -20.97
C TYR A 34 -19.90 -1.49 -21.61
N HIS A 35 -21.15 -1.06 -21.44
CA HIS A 35 -22.30 -1.70 -22.07
C HIS A 35 -22.25 -1.63 -23.59
N PHE A 36 -21.96 -0.45 -24.14
CA PHE A 36 -21.83 -0.21 -25.58
C PHE A 36 -20.81 -1.16 -26.20
N SER A 37 -19.65 -1.30 -25.56
CA SER A 37 -18.57 -2.16 -26.04
C SER A 37 -18.97 -3.64 -26.14
N ARG A 38 -19.95 -4.10 -25.34
CA ARG A 38 -20.41 -5.50 -25.28
C ARG A 38 -21.48 -5.85 -26.33
N ILE A 39 -22.01 -4.88 -27.06
CA ILE A 39 -23.09 -5.11 -28.03
C ILE A 39 -22.61 -5.91 -29.26
N SER A 40 -21.43 -5.59 -29.82
CA SER A 40 -20.90 -6.24 -31.01
C SER A 40 -19.40 -6.00 -31.18
N LYS A 41 -18.75 -6.73 -32.11
CA LYS A 41 -17.35 -6.46 -32.48
C LYS A 41 -17.12 -5.02 -32.96
N LYS A 42 -18.09 -4.43 -33.68
CA LYS A 42 -18.00 -3.04 -34.18
C LYS A 42 -18.05 -2.05 -33.02
N THR A 43 -18.98 -2.23 -32.08
CA THR A 43 -19.11 -1.33 -30.93
C THR A 43 -17.97 -1.50 -29.94
N ASN A 44 -17.40 -2.70 -29.78
CA ASN A 44 -16.17 -2.91 -29.01
C ASN A 44 -15.01 -2.07 -29.56
N LYS A 45 -14.76 -2.13 -30.88
CA LYS A 45 -13.72 -1.32 -31.52
C LYS A 45 -13.95 0.18 -31.31
N LEU A 46 -15.18 0.63 -31.50
CA LEU A 46 -15.53 2.04 -31.30
C LEU A 46 -15.39 2.48 -29.83
N ALA A 47 -15.82 1.65 -28.88
CA ALA A 47 -15.70 1.95 -27.46
C ALA A 47 -14.24 2.16 -27.03
N LYS A 48 -13.28 1.40 -27.57
CA LYS A 48 -11.84 1.59 -27.30
C LYS A 48 -11.29 2.90 -27.85
N VAL A 49 -11.82 3.35 -29.00
CA VAL A 49 -11.47 4.63 -29.60
C VAL A 49 -12.01 5.77 -28.74
N PHE A 50 -13.26 5.67 -28.31
CA PHE A 50 -13.93 6.71 -27.54
C PHE A 50 -13.57 6.74 -26.05
N SER A 51 -13.11 5.61 -25.50
CA SER A 51 -12.79 5.51 -24.09
C SER A 51 -11.58 6.36 -23.73
N ARG A 52 -11.57 6.85 -22.49
CA ARG A 52 -10.38 7.43 -21.88
C ARG A 52 -9.49 6.33 -21.32
N THR A 53 -8.19 6.59 -21.21
CA THR A 53 -7.26 5.68 -20.54
C THR A 53 -7.44 5.76 -19.04
N ALA A 54 -7.66 4.62 -18.39
CA ALA A 54 -7.71 4.54 -16.93
C ALA A 54 -6.31 4.78 -16.34
N VAL A 55 -6.24 5.54 -15.25
CA VAL A 55 -5.00 5.73 -14.47
C VAL A 55 -4.70 4.49 -13.64
N ARG A 56 -5.74 3.90 -13.03
CA ARG A 56 -5.63 2.64 -12.29
C ARG A 56 -6.91 1.82 -12.41
N ILE A 57 -6.76 0.50 -12.42
CA ILE A 57 -7.85 -0.46 -12.30
C ILE A 57 -7.58 -1.30 -11.06
N TYR A 58 -8.56 -1.39 -10.19
CA TYR A 58 -8.50 -2.18 -8.97
C TYR A 58 -9.39 -3.41 -9.09
N LEU A 59 -8.88 -4.57 -8.69
CA LEU A 59 -9.64 -5.77 -8.43
C LEU A 59 -9.68 -5.99 -6.92
N SER A 60 -10.88 -5.92 -6.33
CA SER A 60 -11.02 -5.86 -4.88
C SER A 60 -11.95 -6.95 -4.34
N SER A 61 -11.59 -7.53 -3.20
CA SER A 61 -12.44 -8.47 -2.50
C SER A 61 -13.49 -7.75 -1.62
N PRO A 62 -14.68 -8.35 -1.36
CA PRO A 62 -15.11 -9.67 -1.79
C PRO A 62 -15.31 -9.73 -3.31
N PHE A 63 -16.00 -8.78 -3.95
CA PHE A 63 -16.13 -8.76 -5.41
C PHE A 63 -16.42 -7.37 -5.96
N PHE A 64 -15.42 -6.67 -6.49
CA PHE A 64 -15.65 -5.53 -7.38
C PHE A 64 -14.44 -5.12 -8.20
N VAL A 65 -14.70 -4.52 -9.37
CA VAL A 65 -13.70 -3.79 -10.17
C VAL A 65 -13.90 -2.30 -9.94
N CYS A 66 -12.83 -1.54 -9.73
CA CYS A 66 -12.89 -0.07 -9.68
C CYS A 66 -11.93 0.55 -10.70
N ILE A 67 -12.47 1.43 -11.53
CA ILE A 67 -11.71 2.22 -12.51
C ILE A 67 -11.50 3.61 -11.94
N ARG A 68 -10.25 4.08 -12.00
CA ARG A 68 -9.86 5.44 -11.63
C ARG A 68 -9.31 6.18 -12.84
N PHE A 69 -9.91 7.31 -13.18
CA PHE A 69 -9.40 8.22 -14.23
C PHE A 69 -8.61 9.40 -13.67
N ASN A 70 -8.86 9.77 -12.42
CA ASN A 70 -8.12 10.80 -11.66
C ASN A 70 -8.40 10.62 -10.16
N TRP A 71 -7.89 11.53 -9.31
CA TRP A 71 -8.03 11.45 -7.86
C TRP A 71 -9.46 11.59 -7.31
N LYS A 72 -10.38 12.17 -8.08
CA LYS A 72 -11.78 12.46 -7.67
C LYS A 72 -12.81 11.54 -8.32
N GLU A 73 -12.41 10.77 -9.33
CA GLU A 73 -13.31 10.05 -10.20
C GLU A 73 -13.08 8.52 -10.15
N ASN A 74 -13.97 7.83 -9.44
CA ASN A 74 -13.96 6.37 -9.28
C ASN A 74 -15.27 5.74 -9.78
N TRP A 75 -15.16 4.70 -10.60
CA TRP A 75 -16.28 3.96 -11.18
C TRP A 75 -16.18 2.48 -10.82
N SER A 76 -17.15 1.93 -10.11
CA SER A 76 -17.09 0.55 -9.60
C SER A 76 -18.15 -0.37 -10.23
N PHE A 77 -17.74 -1.58 -10.60
CA PHE A 77 -18.61 -2.67 -11.02
C PHE A 77 -18.71 -3.67 -9.87
N LYS A 78 -19.91 -3.85 -9.31
CA LYS A 78 -20.13 -4.63 -8.09
C LYS A 78 -21.19 -5.72 -8.35
N PRO A 79 -20.84 -7.00 -8.47
CA PRO A 79 -21.84 -8.05 -8.51
C PRO A 79 -22.64 -8.07 -7.19
N THR A 80 -23.88 -8.51 -7.28
CA THR A 80 -24.73 -8.86 -6.14
C THR A 80 -25.22 -10.29 -6.29
N ILE A 81 -25.33 -11.01 -5.17
CA ILE A 81 -25.96 -12.34 -5.12
C ILE A 81 -27.48 -12.25 -5.01
N GLU A 82 -28.02 -11.08 -4.72
CA GLU A 82 -29.46 -10.84 -4.63
C GLU A 82 -30.02 -10.62 -6.04
N PRO A 83 -30.99 -11.44 -6.49
CA PRO A 83 -31.65 -11.22 -7.76
C PRO A 83 -32.31 -9.84 -7.79
N GLY A 84 -32.07 -9.08 -8.86
CA GLY A 84 -32.64 -7.76 -9.05
C GLY A 84 -32.21 -7.15 -10.38
N PRO A 85 -32.85 -6.06 -10.80
CA PRO A 85 -32.39 -5.31 -11.96
C PRO A 85 -30.99 -4.74 -11.68
N ASP A 86 -30.22 -4.56 -12.74
CA ASP A 86 -28.99 -3.80 -12.64
C ASP A 86 -29.31 -2.38 -12.14
N SER A 87 -28.47 -1.86 -11.24
CA SER A 87 -28.71 -0.57 -10.63
C SER A 87 -27.49 0.33 -10.67
N TYR A 88 -27.74 1.61 -10.87
CA TYR A 88 -26.75 2.67 -10.83
C TYR A 88 -26.93 3.48 -9.55
N THR A 89 -25.86 3.61 -8.77
CA THR A 89 -25.88 4.46 -7.57
C THR A 89 -24.70 5.41 -7.58
N VAL A 90 -24.97 6.66 -7.19
CA VAL A 90 -23.96 7.67 -6.91
C VAL A 90 -24.05 8.02 -5.43
N TYR A 91 -22.94 7.98 -4.72
CA TYR A 91 -22.86 8.44 -3.34
C TYR A 91 -21.57 9.23 -3.14
N SER A 92 -21.64 10.28 -2.32
CA SER A 92 -20.47 11.01 -1.84
C SER A 92 -19.82 10.21 -0.71
N ASP A 93 -18.49 10.16 -0.67
CA ASP A 93 -17.79 9.63 0.50
C ASP A 93 -18.05 10.57 1.70
N ILE A 94 -18.60 10.04 2.79
CA ILE A 94 -18.91 10.81 4.00
C ILE A 94 -17.63 11.40 4.60
N LYS A 95 -16.49 10.71 4.47
CA LYS A 95 -15.18 11.16 4.98
C LYS A 95 -14.47 12.09 4.01
N GLU A 96 -14.81 12.05 2.72
CA GLU A 96 -14.22 12.88 1.68
C GLU A 96 -15.31 13.37 0.70
N PRO A 97 -16.11 14.38 1.04
CA PRO A 97 -17.28 14.79 0.26
C PRO A 97 -16.97 15.25 -1.17
N THR A 98 -15.70 15.54 -1.47
CA THR A 98 -15.22 15.87 -2.81
C THR A 98 -14.99 14.66 -3.72
N ARG A 99 -15.07 13.43 -3.18
CA ARG A 99 -15.02 12.17 -3.93
C ARG A 99 -16.42 11.62 -4.16
N SER A 100 -16.82 11.57 -5.43
CA SER A 100 -18.05 10.87 -5.84
C SER A 100 -17.72 9.42 -6.19
N HIS A 101 -18.34 8.47 -5.50
CA HIS A 101 -18.29 7.05 -5.84
C HIS A 101 -19.51 6.69 -6.67
N ARG A 102 -19.26 6.16 -7.87
CA ARG A 102 -20.31 5.66 -8.77
C ARG A 102 -20.20 4.16 -8.82
N ALA A 103 -21.29 3.46 -8.58
CA ALA A 103 -21.32 2.01 -8.59
C ALA A 103 -22.43 1.52 -9.52
N TYR A 104 -22.06 0.63 -10.42
CA TYR A 104 -22.96 -0.18 -11.22
C TYR A 104 -23.03 -1.56 -10.56
N ARG A 105 -24.22 -1.93 -10.08
CA ARG A 105 -24.50 -3.23 -9.48
C ARG A 105 -25.21 -4.13 -10.48
N PHE A 106 -24.78 -5.38 -10.56
CA PHE A 106 -25.37 -6.39 -11.45
C PHE A 106 -25.49 -7.73 -10.75
N PHE A 107 -26.51 -8.51 -11.07
CA PHE A 107 -26.71 -9.82 -10.44
C PHE A 107 -25.71 -10.87 -10.95
N SER A 108 -25.14 -11.68 -10.06
CA SER A 108 -24.35 -12.85 -10.41
C SER A 108 -24.45 -13.95 -9.36
N LYS A 109 -24.71 -15.19 -9.81
CA LYS A 109 -24.61 -16.40 -8.97
C LYS A 109 -23.17 -16.82 -8.69
N GLN A 110 -22.21 -16.30 -9.45
CA GLN A 110 -20.77 -16.58 -9.29
C GLN A 110 -19.98 -15.26 -9.31
N PRO A 111 -20.09 -14.43 -8.26
CA PRO A 111 -19.49 -13.09 -8.24
C PRO A 111 -17.99 -13.05 -8.57
N ALA A 112 -17.19 -14.01 -8.06
CA ALA A 112 -15.75 -14.10 -8.30
C ALA A 112 -15.40 -14.25 -9.79
N SER A 113 -16.06 -15.21 -10.44
CA SER A 113 -15.85 -15.54 -11.85
C SER A 113 -16.29 -14.39 -12.75
N GLU A 114 -17.46 -13.80 -12.46
CA GLU A 114 -17.96 -12.70 -13.27
C GLU A 114 -17.11 -11.42 -13.15
N VAL A 115 -16.64 -11.08 -11.95
CA VAL A 115 -15.76 -9.91 -11.75
C VAL A 115 -14.43 -10.08 -12.47
N SER A 116 -13.91 -11.31 -12.55
CA SER A 116 -12.69 -11.61 -13.32
C SER A 116 -12.87 -11.31 -14.82
N LYS A 117 -14.03 -11.64 -15.40
CA LYS A 117 -14.36 -11.27 -16.78
C LYS A 117 -14.53 -9.76 -16.95
N VAL A 118 -15.16 -9.10 -15.97
CA VAL A 118 -15.34 -7.65 -15.99
C VAL A 118 -14.00 -6.93 -15.97
N VAL A 119 -13.04 -7.34 -15.14
CA VAL A 119 -11.73 -6.66 -15.07
C VAL A 119 -10.96 -6.80 -16.38
N GLU A 120 -10.98 -7.98 -17.02
CA GLU A 120 -10.37 -8.19 -18.34
C GLU A 120 -10.96 -7.28 -19.40
N TRP A 121 -12.29 -7.19 -19.43
CA TRP A 121 -12.99 -6.33 -20.37
C TRP A 121 -12.72 -4.84 -20.12
N VAL A 122 -12.69 -4.44 -18.84
CA VAL A 122 -12.40 -3.06 -18.43
C VAL A 122 -10.96 -2.67 -18.76
N MET A 123 -9.98 -3.55 -18.55
CA MET A 123 -8.59 -3.32 -18.94
C MET A 123 -8.45 -3.07 -20.45
N ASP A 124 -9.12 -3.90 -21.25
CA ASP A 124 -9.14 -3.81 -22.71
C ASP A 124 -9.83 -2.52 -23.20
N VAL A 125 -11.01 -2.21 -22.68
CA VAL A 125 -11.77 -1.01 -23.10
C VAL A 125 -11.09 0.27 -22.66
N PHE A 126 -10.58 0.34 -21.42
CA PHE A 126 -10.00 1.55 -20.85
C PHE A 126 -8.46 1.59 -20.91
N LYS A 127 -7.86 0.79 -21.80
CA LYS A 127 -6.47 0.90 -22.27
C LYS A 127 -5.44 0.90 -21.15
N ASN A 128 -5.64 0.06 -20.13
CA ASN A 128 -4.70 -0.10 -19.02
C ASN A 128 -4.42 -1.58 -18.78
N SER A 129 -3.15 -1.96 -18.88
CA SER A 129 -2.65 -3.33 -18.79
C SER A 129 -2.20 -3.74 -17.39
N SER A 130 -2.43 -2.88 -16.38
CA SER A 130 -2.02 -3.11 -15.00
C SER A 130 -3.24 -3.19 -14.08
N VAL A 131 -3.24 -4.15 -13.17
CA VAL A 131 -4.29 -4.37 -12.17
C VAL A 131 -3.73 -4.27 -10.76
N TYR A 132 -4.38 -3.45 -9.94
CA TYR A 132 -4.07 -3.27 -8.53
C TYR A 132 -4.97 -4.20 -7.71
N LEU A 133 -4.39 -5.06 -6.90
CA LEU A 133 -5.14 -6.03 -6.11
C LEU A 133 -5.41 -5.48 -4.72
N ASN A 134 -6.65 -5.56 -4.25
CA ASN A 134 -7.01 -5.17 -2.88
C ASN A 134 -7.81 -6.27 -2.19
N PHE A 135 -7.20 -6.91 -1.20
CA PHE A 135 -7.80 -8.01 -0.47
C PHE A 135 -8.19 -7.58 0.93
N ASN A 136 -9.34 -8.07 1.36
CA ASN A 136 -9.83 -7.95 2.72
C ASN A 136 -10.17 -9.35 3.23
N THR A 137 -9.59 -9.73 4.36
CA THR A 137 -9.68 -11.10 4.90
C THR A 137 -11.05 -11.43 5.51
N ARG A 138 -11.95 -10.45 5.59
CA ARG A 138 -13.39 -10.69 5.80
C ARG A 138 -14.07 -11.39 4.63
N SER A 139 -13.39 -11.47 3.48
CA SER A 139 -13.85 -12.26 2.33
C SER A 139 -13.60 -13.74 2.60
N SER A 140 -14.38 -14.64 1.98
CA SER A 140 -14.14 -16.07 2.18
C SER A 140 -12.76 -16.47 1.63
N ARG A 141 -12.13 -17.48 2.26
CA ARG A 141 -10.84 -18.01 1.78
C ARG A 141 -10.93 -18.53 0.34
N GLN A 142 -12.06 -19.11 -0.05
CA GLN A 142 -12.29 -19.60 -1.40
C GLN A 142 -12.29 -18.46 -2.43
N ASP A 143 -12.84 -17.31 -2.09
CA ASP A 143 -12.83 -16.14 -2.97
C ASP A 143 -11.42 -15.59 -3.13
N LEU A 144 -10.67 -15.48 -2.02
CA LEU A 144 -9.27 -15.06 -2.03
C LEU A 144 -8.41 -15.99 -2.90
N ILE A 145 -8.56 -17.31 -2.74
CA ILE A 145 -7.86 -18.30 -3.59
C ILE A 145 -8.20 -18.08 -5.07
N SER A 146 -9.46 -17.80 -5.38
CA SER A 146 -9.89 -17.54 -6.75
C SER A 146 -9.18 -16.31 -7.34
N TYR A 147 -9.02 -15.23 -6.56
CA TYR A 147 -8.25 -14.07 -6.97
C TYR A 147 -6.75 -14.34 -7.11
N PHE A 148 -6.16 -15.11 -6.20
CA PHE A 148 -4.75 -15.48 -6.27
C PHE A 148 -4.47 -16.29 -7.54
N ASN A 149 -5.31 -17.28 -7.82
CA ASN A 149 -5.22 -18.10 -9.03
C ASN A 149 -5.40 -17.24 -10.29
N TRP A 150 -6.38 -16.33 -10.33
CA TRP A 150 -6.55 -15.41 -11.45
C TRP A 150 -5.32 -14.52 -11.65
N SER A 151 -4.74 -13.98 -10.57
CA SER A 151 -3.55 -13.11 -10.64
C SER A 151 -2.30 -13.83 -11.15
N MET A 152 -2.25 -15.17 -11.03
CA MET A 152 -1.15 -15.98 -11.55
C MET A 152 -1.23 -16.16 -13.06
N VAL A 153 -2.43 -16.33 -13.60
CA VAL A 153 -2.65 -16.65 -15.02
C VAL A 153 -2.92 -15.42 -15.89
N THR A 154 -3.27 -14.28 -15.28
CA THR A 154 -3.49 -13.04 -16.04
C THR A 154 -2.17 -12.56 -16.68
N PRO A 155 -2.17 -12.18 -17.97
CA PRO A 155 -1.01 -11.56 -18.60
C PRO A 155 -0.77 -10.12 -18.10
N SER A 156 -1.72 -9.56 -17.34
CA SER A 156 -1.67 -8.19 -16.84
C SER A 156 -0.57 -8.02 -15.79
N GLU A 157 0.01 -6.81 -15.76
CA GLU A 157 0.95 -6.45 -14.71
C GLU A 157 0.22 -6.29 -13.37
N VAL A 158 0.84 -6.77 -12.30
CA VAL A 158 0.35 -6.58 -10.93
C VAL A 158 1.38 -5.74 -10.18
N PRO A 159 1.33 -4.40 -10.28
CA PRO A 159 2.33 -3.54 -9.65
C PRO A 159 2.15 -3.45 -8.14
N PHE A 160 0.94 -3.72 -7.64
CA PHE A 160 0.61 -3.49 -6.24
C PHE A 160 -0.47 -4.44 -5.75
N VAL A 161 -0.26 -4.97 -4.54
CA VAL A 161 -1.25 -5.72 -3.78
C VAL A 161 -1.40 -5.11 -2.38
N SER A 162 -2.63 -4.93 -1.93
CA SER A 162 -2.94 -4.63 -0.53
C SER A 162 -3.68 -5.77 0.13
N LEU A 163 -3.34 -6.04 1.39
CA LEU A 163 -4.06 -6.96 2.27
C LEU A 163 -4.52 -6.18 3.50
N HIS A 164 -5.82 -6.15 3.73
CA HIS A 164 -6.43 -5.71 4.98
C HIS A 164 -6.83 -6.94 5.78
N CYS A 165 -6.23 -7.11 6.94
CA CYS A 165 -6.44 -8.26 7.80
C CYS A 165 -6.75 -7.85 9.23
N ASP A 166 -7.56 -8.66 9.90
CA ASP A 166 -7.91 -8.46 11.31
C ASP A 166 -7.11 -9.43 12.21
N HIS A 167 -6.65 -10.58 11.68
CA HIS A 167 -5.91 -11.62 12.43
C HIS A 167 -4.61 -12.07 11.75
N GLY A 168 -3.65 -12.56 12.54
CA GLY A 168 -2.35 -13.03 12.03
C GLY A 168 -2.40 -14.30 11.19
N THR A 169 -3.37 -15.18 11.44
CA THR A 169 -3.63 -16.37 10.62
C THR A 169 -4.01 -16.01 9.19
N ASP A 170 -4.59 -14.83 8.96
CA ASP A 170 -4.89 -14.36 7.62
C ASP A 170 -3.64 -13.91 6.86
N ILE A 171 -2.68 -13.33 7.58
CA ILE A 171 -1.38 -12.94 7.03
C ILE A 171 -0.65 -14.21 6.59
N GLN A 172 -0.57 -15.21 7.47
CA GLN A 172 0.03 -16.50 7.15
C GLN A 172 -0.65 -17.13 5.92
N PHE A 173 -1.98 -17.22 5.91
CA PHE A 173 -2.73 -17.72 4.77
C PHE A 173 -2.39 -16.98 3.47
N PHE A 174 -2.35 -15.64 3.51
CA PHE A 174 -1.97 -14.85 2.33
C PHE A 174 -0.55 -15.17 1.85
N LEU A 175 0.45 -15.18 2.74
CA LEU A 175 1.85 -15.44 2.38
C LEU A 175 2.04 -16.87 1.85
N GLU A 176 1.29 -17.83 2.37
CA GLU A 176 1.32 -19.22 1.92
C GLU A 176 0.65 -19.44 0.56
N ASN A 177 -0.34 -18.64 0.17
CA ASN A 177 -1.16 -18.88 -1.02
C ASN A 177 -0.94 -17.88 -2.16
N TYR A 178 -0.54 -16.65 -1.86
CA TYR A 178 -0.23 -15.66 -2.89
C TYR A 178 1.15 -15.92 -3.48
N LYS A 179 1.23 -16.18 -4.79
CA LYS A 179 2.47 -16.59 -5.48
C LYS A 179 2.88 -15.68 -6.64
N ARG A 180 2.18 -14.57 -6.86
CA ARG A 180 2.45 -13.66 -7.98
C ARG A 180 3.53 -12.64 -7.59
N PRO A 181 4.69 -12.59 -8.29
CA PRO A 181 5.66 -11.52 -8.07
C PRO A 181 5.01 -10.16 -8.31
N THR A 182 5.23 -9.23 -7.39
CA THR A 182 4.56 -7.92 -7.36
C THR A 182 5.54 -6.88 -6.87
N GLU A 183 5.49 -5.66 -7.42
CA GLU A 183 6.47 -4.65 -7.00
C GLU A 183 6.29 -4.27 -5.52
N LYS A 184 5.05 -4.07 -5.08
CA LYS A 184 4.77 -3.59 -3.74
C LYS A 184 3.61 -4.32 -3.06
N LEU A 185 3.86 -4.77 -1.82
CA LEU A 185 2.84 -5.20 -0.87
C LEU A 185 2.52 -4.06 0.11
N SER A 186 1.23 -3.85 0.39
CA SER A 186 0.76 -3.04 1.53
C SER A 186 -0.08 -3.91 2.47
N LEU A 187 0.50 -4.28 3.60
CA LEU A 187 -0.14 -5.05 4.65
C LEU A 187 -0.73 -4.09 5.68
N THR A 188 -2.05 -4.13 5.89
CA THR A 188 -2.73 -3.33 6.91
C THR A 188 -3.36 -4.26 7.94
N ILE A 189 -2.83 -4.21 9.16
CA ILE A 189 -3.28 -5.02 10.28
C ILE A 189 -4.17 -4.11 11.15
N ASN A 190 -5.48 -4.29 11.04
CA ASN A 190 -6.41 -3.51 11.84
C ASN A 190 -6.40 -4.01 13.28
N PRO A 191 -6.56 -3.12 14.26
CA PRO A 191 -6.87 -3.56 15.60
C PRO A 191 -8.26 -4.24 15.60
N GLU A 192 -8.41 -5.31 16.37
CA GLU A 192 -9.74 -5.84 16.65
C GLU A 192 -10.51 -4.76 17.42
N ASN A 193 -11.76 -4.47 17.04
CA ASN A 193 -12.65 -3.46 17.66
C ASN A 193 -12.24 -3.10 19.10
N ILE A 194 -11.36 -2.11 19.26
CA ILE A 194 -10.83 -1.72 20.58
C ILE A 194 -11.94 -0.94 21.25
N VAL A 195 -12.61 -1.57 22.22
CA VAL A 195 -13.66 -0.90 22.99
C VAL A 195 -13.05 -0.06 24.12
N ASN A 196 -11.82 -0.37 24.57
CA ASN A 196 -11.09 0.47 25.53
C ASN A 196 -9.55 0.30 25.48
N ILE A 197 -8.84 1.26 26.09
CA ILE A 197 -7.37 1.31 26.19
C ILE A 197 -6.79 0.09 26.92
N ALA A 198 -7.52 -0.49 27.87
CA ALA A 198 -7.06 -1.66 28.62
C ALA A 198 -7.04 -2.96 27.79
N GLN A 199 -7.85 -3.05 26.74
CA GLN A 199 -7.79 -4.13 25.75
C GLN A 199 -6.67 -3.89 24.74
N PHE A 200 -6.47 -2.63 24.33
CA PHE A 200 -5.35 -2.22 23.47
C PHE A 200 -3.97 -2.56 24.04
N LEU A 201 -3.81 -2.50 25.38
CA LEU A 201 -2.57 -2.85 26.07
C LEU A 201 -2.38 -4.36 26.31
N ARG A 202 -3.45 -5.17 26.15
CA ARG A 202 -3.46 -6.63 26.37
C ARG A 202 -3.45 -7.44 25.08
N GLU A 203 -3.31 -6.80 23.93
CA GLU A 203 -3.26 -7.48 22.63
C GLU A 203 -2.12 -8.50 22.58
N GLU A 204 -2.46 -9.74 22.23
CA GLU A 204 -1.48 -10.77 21.95
C GLU A 204 -0.58 -10.35 20.79
N ARG A 205 0.70 -10.70 20.95
CA ARG A 205 1.73 -10.44 19.95
C ARG A 205 1.50 -11.35 18.76
N LEU A 206 1.39 -10.76 17.58
CA LEU A 206 1.28 -11.51 16.33
C LEU A 206 2.65 -12.07 15.95
N GLU A 207 2.78 -13.38 16.02
CA GLU A 207 3.97 -14.13 15.60
C GLU A 207 3.66 -14.93 14.33
N LEU A 208 4.63 -14.97 13.41
CA LEU A 208 4.59 -15.84 12.23
C LEU A 208 5.55 -17.02 12.41
N PRO A 209 5.30 -18.17 11.77
CA PRO A 209 6.26 -19.26 11.79
C PRO A 209 7.63 -18.82 11.25
N ASN A 210 8.71 -19.13 11.98
CA ASN A 210 10.08 -18.71 11.64
C ASN A 210 10.63 -19.29 10.33
N HIS A 211 9.97 -20.29 9.74
CA HIS A 211 10.38 -20.92 8.50
C HIS A 211 9.81 -20.24 7.24
N LEU A 212 8.94 -19.24 7.41
CA LEU A 212 8.37 -18.52 6.27
C LEU A 212 9.41 -17.54 5.70
N GLU A 213 9.66 -17.65 4.40
CA GLU A 213 10.46 -16.70 3.64
C GLU A 213 9.73 -16.39 2.33
N ILE A 214 9.59 -15.09 2.03
CA ILE A 214 8.80 -14.58 0.91
C ILE A 214 9.65 -13.59 0.12
N ASN A 215 9.96 -13.94 -1.13
CA ASN A 215 10.75 -13.14 -2.07
C ASN A 215 9.91 -12.61 -3.25
N LEU A 216 8.60 -12.48 -3.05
CA LEU A 216 7.65 -12.07 -4.10
C LEU A 216 7.55 -10.56 -4.29
N PHE A 217 8.09 -9.78 -3.35
CA PHE A 217 7.89 -8.33 -3.28
C PHE A 217 9.22 -7.59 -3.36
N LYS A 218 9.28 -6.51 -4.13
CA LYS A 218 10.44 -5.59 -4.10
C LYS A 218 10.35 -4.65 -2.90
N LYS A 219 9.13 -4.32 -2.46
CA LYS A 219 8.88 -3.45 -1.32
C LYS A 219 7.69 -3.92 -0.51
N VAL A 220 7.80 -3.81 0.81
CA VAL A 220 6.72 -4.13 1.74
C VAL A 220 6.44 -2.91 2.61
N LYS A 221 5.18 -2.48 2.61
CA LYS A 221 4.66 -1.50 3.56
C LYS A 221 3.77 -2.23 4.56
N ILE A 222 4.00 -2.00 5.85
CA ILE A 222 3.22 -2.59 6.95
C ILE A 222 2.59 -1.43 7.72
N CYS A 223 1.28 -1.30 7.71
CA CYS A 223 0.54 -0.41 8.61
C CYS A 223 -0.03 -1.28 9.72
N ASN A 224 0.47 -1.13 10.94
CA ASN A 224 0.12 -2.07 11.99
C ASN A 224 -0.11 -1.38 13.33
N ASN A 225 -1.36 -1.37 13.77
CA ASN A 225 -1.76 -0.86 15.08
C ASN A 225 -1.81 -1.94 16.17
N LYS A 226 -1.31 -3.16 15.90
CA LYS A 226 -1.16 -4.28 16.86
C LYS A 226 0.31 -4.51 17.23
N ARG A 227 0.58 -5.24 18.31
CA ARG A 227 1.95 -5.70 18.59
C ARG A 227 2.32 -6.85 17.65
N VAL A 228 3.44 -6.73 16.94
CA VAL A 228 3.95 -7.75 16.01
C VAL A 228 5.34 -8.23 16.40
N GLY A 229 5.59 -9.51 16.14
CA GLY A 229 6.89 -10.14 16.18
C GLY A 229 7.90 -9.50 15.24
N LEU A 230 9.18 -9.52 15.62
CA LEU A 230 10.27 -9.16 14.70
C LEU A 230 10.34 -10.10 13.49
N ASN A 231 9.90 -11.35 13.67
CA ASN A 231 9.77 -12.33 12.60
C ASN A 231 8.90 -11.85 11.44
N LEU A 232 7.86 -11.04 11.67
CA LEU A 232 7.03 -10.48 10.60
C LEU A 232 7.88 -9.74 9.55
N TYR A 233 8.89 -8.99 9.99
CA TYR A 233 9.76 -8.25 9.09
C TYR A 233 10.76 -9.18 8.39
N ASN A 234 11.29 -10.18 9.10
CA ASN A 234 12.28 -11.13 8.55
C ASN A 234 11.71 -12.06 7.48
N VAL A 235 10.40 -12.34 7.51
CA VAL A 235 9.73 -13.16 6.48
C VAL A 235 9.87 -12.55 5.08
N PHE A 236 10.05 -11.24 4.95
CA PHE A 236 10.14 -10.58 3.64
C PHE A 236 11.58 -10.44 3.16
N SER A 237 11.96 -11.28 2.20
CA SER A 237 13.18 -11.19 1.39
C SER A 237 13.08 -10.09 0.33
N CYS A 238 12.98 -8.85 0.79
CA CYS A 238 12.87 -7.66 -0.04
C CYS A 238 13.84 -6.56 0.42
N PRO A 239 14.29 -5.67 -0.48
CA PRO A 239 15.23 -4.61 -0.12
C PRO A 239 14.63 -3.48 0.73
N THR A 240 13.31 -3.32 0.76
CA THR A 240 12.68 -2.16 1.42
C THR A 240 11.48 -2.55 2.24
N ILE A 241 11.53 -2.21 3.54
CA ILE A 241 10.43 -2.36 4.49
C ILE A 241 10.09 -0.99 5.09
N ASP A 242 8.85 -0.57 4.93
CA ASP A 242 8.27 0.61 5.58
C ASP A 242 7.18 0.17 6.56
N SER A 243 7.45 0.18 7.86
CA SER A 243 6.47 -0.06 8.92
C SER A 243 5.97 1.27 9.48
N ILE A 244 4.66 1.49 9.46
CA ILE A 244 3.99 2.68 9.99
C ILE A 244 3.14 2.25 11.18
N GLU A 245 3.07 3.13 12.19
CA GLU A 245 2.29 2.91 13.41
C GLU A 245 2.80 1.72 14.24
N SER A 246 4.07 1.36 14.05
CA SER A 246 4.71 0.24 14.72
C SER A 246 4.71 0.39 16.25
N LYS A 247 4.39 -0.69 16.95
CA LYS A 247 4.49 -0.80 18.41
C LYS A 247 5.83 -1.42 18.88
N LEU A 248 6.87 -1.38 18.04
CA LEU A 248 8.20 -1.87 18.40
C LEU A 248 8.78 -1.06 19.57
N THR A 249 9.27 -1.76 20.58
CA THR A 249 9.96 -1.18 21.74
C THR A 249 11.43 -0.91 21.44
N ASN A 250 12.08 -0.08 22.28
CA ASN A 250 13.52 0.16 22.18
C ASN A 250 14.34 -1.14 22.28
N GLN A 251 13.92 -2.09 23.14
CA GLN A 251 14.56 -3.40 23.28
C GLN A 251 14.42 -4.26 22.01
N GLU A 252 13.27 -4.18 21.33
CA GLU A 252 13.07 -4.90 20.07
C GLU A 252 13.85 -4.29 18.91
N LEU A 253 13.99 -2.96 18.86
CA LEU A 253 14.91 -2.31 17.93
C LEU A 253 16.37 -2.74 18.19
N ASN A 254 16.81 -2.75 19.46
CA ASN A 254 18.14 -3.25 19.82
C ASN A 254 18.34 -4.71 19.36
N THR A 255 17.33 -5.54 19.55
CA THR A 255 17.35 -6.95 19.13
C THR A 255 17.42 -7.07 17.61
N LEU A 256 16.65 -6.26 16.87
CA LEU A 256 16.71 -6.19 15.40
C LEU A 256 18.10 -5.81 14.91
N LEU A 257 18.73 -4.80 15.53
CA LEU A 257 20.07 -4.35 15.16
C LEU A 257 21.15 -5.41 15.47
N LYS A 258 21.11 -6.03 16.65
CA LYS A 258 22.04 -7.12 17.01
C LYS A 258 21.88 -8.32 16.08
N ASN A 259 20.64 -8.71 15.78
CA ASN A 259 20.36 -9.78 14.82
C ASN A 259 20.93 -9.43 13.43
N TRP A 260 20.82 -8.18 13.00
CA TRP A 260 21.40 -7.74 11.73
C TRP A 260 22.94 -7.80 11.76
N GLN A 261 23.58 -7.35 12.84
CA GLN A 261 25.05 -7.43 12.99
C GLN A 261 25.57 -8.87 12.94
N LEU A 262 24.78 -9.81 13.46
CA LEU A 262 25.06 -11.25 13.47
C LEU A 262 24.69 -11.96 12.16
N GLY A 263 24.05 -11.28 11.21
CA GLY A 263 23.58 -11.90 9.97
C GLY A 263 22.36 -12.82 10.13
N LEU A 264 21.60 -12.66 11.23
CA LEU A 264 20.38 -13.43 11.54
C LEU A 264 19.10 -12.80 10.95
N THR A 265 19.23 -11.67 10.27
CA THR A 265 18.13 -11.01 9.54
C THR A 265 18.24 -11.25 8.05
N ASN A 266 17.28 -10.72 7.29
CA ASN A 266 17.32 -10.82 5.84
C ASN A 266 18.59 -10.15 5.25
N PRO A 267 19.37 -10.86 4.42
CA PRO A 267 20.58 -10.28 3.83
C PRO A 267 20.29 -9.28 2.71
N ASN A 268 19.07 -9.25 2.16
CA ASN A 268 18.72 -8.38 1.04
C ASN A 268 18.27 -6.97 1.46
N TRP A 269 18.12 -6.71 2.76
CA TRP A 269 17.69 -5.41 3.27
C TRP A 269 18.63 -4.28 2.85
N LYS A 270 18.04 -3.19 2.35
CA LYS A 270 18.73 -1.95 1.99
C LYS A 270 18.19 -0.73 2.73
N SER A 271 16.88 -0.72 2.97
CA SER A 271 16.19 0.38 3.68
C SER A 271 15.10 -0.18 4.58
N LEU A 272 15.21 0.10 5.87
CA LEU A 272 14.17 -0.16 6.86
C LEU A 272 13.70 1.16 7.45
N CYS A 273 12.40 1.40 7.47
CA CYS A 273 11.82 2.59 8.08
C CYS A 273 10.68 2.16 9.00
N PHE A 274 10.75 2.54 10.27
CA PHE A 274 9.74 2.27 11.29
C PHE A 274 9.25 3.61 11.87
N THR A 275 7.98 3.94 11.64
CA THR A 275 7.30 4.99 12.40
C THR A 275 6.71 4.35 13.64
N ILE A 276 7.19 4.73 14.82
CA ILE A 276 6.96 4.03 16.09
C ILE A 276 6.09 4.89 17.00
N PHE A 277 5.17 4.24 17.71
CA PHE A 277 4.42 4.87 18.80
C PHE A 277 5.28 4.98 20.06
N GLY A 278 5.46 6.21 20.54
CA GLY A 278 6.24 6.51 21.73
C GLY A 278 7.63 7.04 21.41
N ARG A 279 8.46 7.15 22.45
CA ARG A 279 9.81 7.70 22.35
C ARG A 279 10.83 6.60 22.05
N VAL A 280 11.70 6.87 21.08
CA VAL A 280 12.87 6.07 20.78
C VAL A 280 14.02 6.54 21.66
N ASN A 281 14.47 5.67 22.56
CA ASN A 281 15.64 5.91 23.41
C ASN A 281 16.86 5.26 22.76
N LEU A 282 17.69 6.07 22.10
CA LEU A 282 18.85 5.53 21.39
C LEU A 282 19.89 4.89 22.33
N LYS A 283 19.96 5.27 23.62
CA LYS A 283 20.83 4.57 24.59
C LYS A 283 20.40 3.11 24.73
N ASP A 284 19.10 2.88 24.86
CA ASP A 284 18.54 1.53 24.97
C ASP A 284 18.64 0.78 23.62
N VAL A 285 18.38 1.47 22.51
CA VAL A 285 18.44 0.87 21.16
C VAL A 285 19.86 0.48 20.78
N LEU A 286 20.88 1.24 21.20
CA LEU A 286 22.28 1.01 20.87
C LEU A 286 23.06 0.30 21.99
N ASP A 287 22.38 -0.14 23.06
CA ASP A 287 23.04 -0.83 24.16
C ASP A 287 23.77 -2.10 23.68
N GLY A 288 25.06 -2.18 23.99
CA GLY A 288 25.96 -3.24 23.53
C GLY A 288 26.27 -3.22 22.03
N ILE A 289 25.98 -2.13 21.31
CA ILE A 289 26.30 -1.96 19.89
C ILE A 289 27.40 -0.91 19.75
N THR A 290 28.50 -1.28 19.08
CA THR A 290 29.54 -0.30 18.72
C THR A 290 29.00 0.60 17.61
N ALA A 291 28.88 1.89 17.92
CA ALA A 291 28.24 2.88 17.06
C ALA A 291 29.17 4.09 16.84
N THR A 292 29.19 4.61 15.62
CA THR A 292 30.00 5.79 15.24
C THR A 292 29.09 6.92 14.80
N TYR A 293 29.08 8.02 15.57
CA TYR A 293 28.31 9.22 15.24
C TYR A 293 29.00 10.02 14.12
N ARG A 294 28.23 10.36 13.07
CA ARG A 294 28.73 11.08 11.90
C ARG A 294 28.25 12.52 11.91
N ASP A 295 29.19 13.45 11.74
CA ASP A 295 28.89 14.88 11.67
C ASP A 295 28.09 15.19 10.40
N PRO A 296 26.86 15.72 10.51
CA PRO A 296 26.02 16.03 9.35
C PRO A 296 26.58 17.12 8.44
N ARG A 297 27.59 17.89 8.90
CA ARG A 297 28.29 18.90 8.09
C ARG A 297 29.26 18.27 7.09
N THR A 298 29.81 17.10 7.41
CA THR A 298 30.90 16.49 6.64
C THR A 298 30.50 15.17 6.00
N VAL A 299 29.49 14.47 6.54
CA VAL A 299 29.06 13.18 6.04
C VAL A 299 27.68 13.33 5.39
N LYS A 300 27.65 13.20 4.07
CA LYS A 300 26.44 13.25 3.25
C LYS A 300 26.34 11.97 2.43
N ARG A 301 25.16 11.36 2.36
CA ARG A 301 24.96 10.10 1.62
C ARG A 301 23.69 10.17 0.79
N GLN A 302 23.79 9.76 -0.46
CA GLN A 302 22.62 9.58 -1.32
C GLN A 302 22.01 8.20 -1.04
N ILE A 303 20.74 8.19 -0.64
CA ILE A 303 19.93 6.98 -0.53
C ILE A 303 19.02 6.87 -1.74
N ASN A 304 18.96 5.68 -2.32
CA ASN A 304 18.01 5.35 -3.38
C ASN A 304 16.87 4.54 -2.77
N VAL A 305 15.69 5.16 -2.67
CA VAL A 305 14.48 4.50 -2.17
C VAL A 305 13.45 4.53 -3.30
N ASP A 306 13.13 3.35 -3.84
CA ASP A 306 12.27 3.19 -5.01
C ASP A 306 12.79 3.92 -6.27
N LYS A 307 12.01 4.88 -6.79
CA LYS A 307 12.35 5.72 -7.96
C LYS A 307 12.87 7.10 -7.55
N GLU A 308 13.03 7.34 -6.26
CA GLU A 308 13.45 8.62 -5.70
C GLU A 308 14.83 8.46 -5.07
N SER A 309 15.75 9.34 -5.45
CA SER A 309 17.00 9.53 -4.73
C SER A 309 16.84 10.71 -3.78
N CYS A 310 17.30 10.57 -2.55
CA CYS A 310 17.40 11.70 -1.62
C CYS A 310 18.69 11.61 -0.83
N TRP A 311 19.06 12.70 -0.19
CA TRP A 311 20.27 12.80 0.60
C TRP A 311 19.95 12.78 2.09
N ILE A 312 20.79 12.07 2.84
CA ILE A 312 20.81 12.07 4.30
C ILE A 312 22.15 12.61 4.77
N PHE A 313 22.11 13.41 5.84
CA PHE A 313 23.29 14.03 6.43
C PHE A 313 23.55 13.41 7.81
N GLY A 314 24.80 13.05 8.09
CA GLY A 314 25.25 12.49 9.36
C GLY A 314 24.69 11.09 9.63
N GLY A 315 24.13 10.91 10.83
CA GLY A 315 23.58 9.64 11.31
C GLY A 315 24.54 8.86 12.19
N ILE A 316 24.16 7.62 12.52
CA ILE A 316 24.93 6.71 13.37
C ILE A 316 25.29 5.49 12.57
N ASP A 317 26.57 5.27 12.33
CA ASP A 317 27.04 4.08 11.63
C ASP A 317 27.20 2.92 12.62
N ILE A 318 26.68 1.75 12.22
CA ILE A 318 26.94 0.46 12.85
C ILE A 318 27.42 -0.52 11.78
N GLN A 319 28.26 -1.47 12.15
CA GLN A 319 28.84 -2.44 11.22
C GLN A 319 28.41 -3.86 11.56
N LYS A 320 28.25 -4.71 10.55
CA LYS A 320 28.16 -6.17 10.79
C LYS A 320 29.43 -6.69 11.46
N HIS A 321 29.31 -7.76 12.23
CA HIS A 321 30.45 -8.37 12.90
C HIS A 321 31.47 -8.98 11.93
N ASP A 322 31.00 -9.45 10.77
CA ASP A 322 31.85 -9.96 9.70
C ASP A 322 32.51 -8.84 8.86
N GLY A 323 32.18 -7.58 9.16
CA GLY A 323 32.68 -6.40 8.45
C GLY A 323 32.11 -6.18 7.04
N THR A 324 31.20 -7.04 6.57
CA THR A 324 30.75 -7.06 5.15
C THR A 324 29.82 -5.92 4.77
N ALA A 325 29.16 -5.29 5.74
CA ALA A 325 28.22 -4.20 5.50
C ALA A 325 28.23 -3.18 6.64
N THR A 326 27.94 -1.93 6.28
CA THR A 326 27.71 -0.83 7.23
C THR A 326 26.28 -0.35 7.09
N ALA A 327 25.61 -0.07 8.20
CA ALA A 327 24.31 0.59 8.20
C ALA A 327 24.40 1.96 8.85
N THR A 328 23.70 2.94 8.29
CA THR A 328 23.52 4.26 8.88
C THR A 328 22.10 4.37 9.43
N ILE A 329 21.99 4.64 10.74
CA ILE A 329 20.74 4.84 11.46
C ILE A 329 20.42 6.34 11.56
N GLN A 330 19.15 6.69 11.38
CA GLN A 330 18.57 8.00 11.67
C GLN A 330 17.24 7.81 12.42
N TRP A 331 16.94 8.66 13.40
CA TRP A 331 15.71 8.57 14.23
C TRP A 331 14.76 9.76 14.02
N MET A 332 15.11 10.63 13.08
CA MET A 332 14.21 11.61 12.48
C MET A 332 14.27 11.45 10.97
N LYS A 333 13.11 11.60 10.32
CA LYS A 333 13.05 11.60 8.86
C LYS A 333 13.54 12.95 8.33
N TYR A 334 14.84 13.10 8.19
CA TYR A 334 15.42 14.24 7.48
C TYR A 334 16.01 13.77 6.15
N LYS A 335 15.33 14.12 5.07
CA LYS A 335 15.73 13.82 3.69
C LYS A 335 15.72 15.14 2.92
N VAL A 336 16.79 15.38 2.19
CA VAL A 336 16.92 16.54 1.29
C VAL A 336 17.04 16.08 -0.15
N GLU A 337 16.67 16.94 -1.09
CA GLU A 337 16.72 16.62 -2.51
C GLU A 337 18.14 16.62 -3.05
N ASN A 338 19.00 17.52 -2.56
CA ASN A 338 20.33 17.77 -3.11
C ASN A 338 21.43 17.69 -2.04
N GLU A 339 22.62 17.25 -2.46
CA GLU A 339 23.82 17.18 -1.60
C GLU A 339 24.19 18.55 -0.99
N ASP A 340 24.06 19.62 -1.78
CA ASP A 340 24.43 20.97 -1.37
C ASP A 340 23.36 21.69 -0.54
N SER A 341 22.30 20.98 -0.16
CA SER A 341 21.27 21.55 0.71
C SER A 341 21.89 21.96 2.04
N GLU A 342 21.40 23.07 2.60
CA GLU A 342 21.85 23.54 3.91
C GLU A 342 21.60 22.46 4.98
N VAL A 343 22.59 22.25 5.84
CA VAL A 343 22.48 21.29 6.94
C VAL A 343 21.62 21.91 8.03
N PRO A 344 20.49 21.31 8.42
CA PRO A 344 19.67 21.85 9.48
C PRO A 344 20.45 22.00 10.79
N ASN A 345 20.31 23.17 11.41
CA ASN A 345 20.80 23.41 12.77
C ASN A 345 20.32 22.34 13.76
N LYS A 346 19.12 21.79 13.57
CA LYS A 346 18.60 20.71 14.41
C LYS A 346 19.48 19.45 14.39
N LEU A 347 19.97 19.04 13.21
CA LEU A 347 20.86 17.88 13.08
C LEU A 347 22.25 18.15 13.68
N ILE A 348 22.74 19.37 13.52
CA ILE A 348 24.02 19.84 14.08
C ILE A 348 23.98 19.76 15.61
N LEU A 349 22.99 20.39 16.24
CA LEU A 349 22.83 20.41 17.71
C LEU A 349 22.62 19.00 18.28
N GLU A 350 21.96 18.14 17.54
CA GLU A 350 21.74 16.75 17.89
C GLU A 350 23.02 15.92 17.83
N TYR A 351 23.82 16.07 16.78
CA TYR A 351 25.15 15.46 16.68
C TYR A 351 26.07 15.89 17.82
N GLU A 352 26.14 17.19 18.12
CA GLU A 352 26.99 17.73 19.19
C GLU A 352 26.59 17.18 20.56
N ARG A 353 25.29 17.20 20.89
CA ARG A 353 24.79 16.61 22.14
C ARG A 353 25.17 15.14 22.28
N ASN A 354 24.93 14.34 21.24
CA ASN A 354 25.19 12.90 21.28
C ASN A 354 26.67 12.57 21.37
N ARG A 355 27.54 13.43 20.81
CA ARG A 355 28.99 13.28 20.86
C ARG A 355 29.56 13.60 22.24
N GLU A 356 29.04 14.63 22.91
CA GLU A 356 29.58 15.13 24.19
C GLU A 356 29.22 14.26 25.39
N SER A 357 28.02 13.70 25.43
CA SER A 357 27.54 12.90 26.57
C SER A 357 27.94 11.42 26.50
N GLY A 358 28.25 10.89 25.31
CA GLY A 358 28.27 9.44 25.08
C GLY A 358 26.93 8.74 25.34
N GLU A 359 25.89 9.50 25.65
CA GLU A 359 24.53 9.07 25.98
C GLU A 359 23.54 9.88 25.16
N VAL A 360 22.69 9.23 24.38
CA VAL A 360 21.64 9.95 23.66
C VAL A 360 20.54 10.35 24.64
N GLN A 361 20.63 11.57 25.15
CA GLN A 361 19.56 12.18 25.93
C GLN A 361 18.80 13.17 25.05
N HIS A 362 17.56 12.82 24.69
CA HIS A 362 16.64 13.75 24.06
C HIS A 362 15.77 14.40 25.15
N ILE A 363 16.06 15.66 25.49
CA ILE A 363 15.10 16.52 26.19
C ILE A 363 14.17 17.07 25.10
N VAL A 364 12.92 16.62 25.10
CA VAL A 364 11.85 17.35 24.41
C VAL A 364 11.67 18.65 25.19
N GLU A 365 11.86 19.79 24.54
CA GLU A 365 11.41 21.07 25.09
C GLU A 365 9.93 20.93 25.45
N GLN A 366 9.62 20.91 26.75
CA GLN A 366 8.26 21.14 27.20
C GLN A 366 7.90 22.54 26.74
N GLN A 367 7.04 22.65 25.72
CA GLN A 367 6.25 23.85 25.56
C GLN A 367 5.34 23.89 26.78
N ASP A 368 5.66 24.80 27.70
CA ASP A 368 4.86 25.10 28.87
C ASP A 368 3.40 25.34 28.45
N GLY A 369 2.48 24.53 28.99
CA GLY A 369 1.10 24.95 29.18
C GLY A 369 0.01 24.41 28.27
N ILE A 370 0.19 23.29 27.54
CA ILE A 370 -0.95 22.60 26.91
C ILE A 370 -0.94 21.10 27.26
N MET A 371 -2.06 20.65 27.85
CA MET A 371 -2.32 19.28 28.30
C MET A 371 -2.16 18.21 27.20
N GLU A 372 -1.58 17.08 27.64
CA GLU A 372 -1.52 15.71 27.09
C GLU A 372 -0.72 15.46 25.78
N PRO A 373 0.33 14.60 25.79
CA PRO A 373 0.89 14.05 24.56
C PRO A 373 0.09 12.80 24.18
N LEU A 374 -1.14 12.97 23.68
CA LEU A 374 -1.81 11.88 22.97
C LEU A 374 -1.10 11.73 21.60
N PHE A 375 -0.18 10.77 21.54
CA PHE A 375 0.52 10.22 20.36
C PHE A 375 1.75 11.00 19.84
N VAL A 376 2.91 10.80 20.47
CA VAL A 376 4.21 11.09 19.84
C VAL A 376 4.56 9.93 18.89
N LEU A 377 4.76 10.25 17.60
CA LEU A 377 5.27 9.33 16.58
C LEU A 377 6.72 9.72 16.22
N GLU A 378 7.65 8.79 16.37
CA GLU A 378 9.04 8.97 15.98
C GLU A 378 9.40 8.04 14.82
N THR A 379 10.39 8.40 14.00
CA THR A 379 10.75 7.62 12.80
C THR A 379 12.18 7.09 12.90
N PHE A 380 12.32 5.80 13.14
CA PHE A 380 13.58 5.09 13.04
C PHE A 380 13.81 4.63 11.60
N SER A 381 14.95 4.98 11.01
CA SER A 381 15.37 4.59 9.67
C SER A 381 16.76 3.97 9.71
N MET A 382 16.96 2.91 8.94
CA MET A 382 18.24 2.22 8.78
C MET A 382 18.51 2.00 7.30
N TYR A 383 19.65 2.49 6.82
CA TYR A 383 20.09 2.37 5.43
C TYR A 383 21.37 1.54 5.38
N ILE A 384 21.41 0.51 4.54
CA ILE A 384 22.51 -0.47 4.48
C ILE A 384 23.30 -0.28 3.18
N TRP A 385 24.63 -0.25 3.30
CA TRP A 385 25.59 0.04 2.24
C TRP A 385 26.52 -1.14 1.97
#